data_AF-A0A0L6WYH8-F1
#
_entry.id   AF-A0A0L6WYH8-F1
#
_cell.length_a   1.000
_cell.length_b   1.000
_cell.length_c   1.000
_cell.angle_alpha   90.00
_cell.angle_beta   90.00
_cell.angle_gamma   90.00
#
_symmetry.space_group_name_H-M   'P 1'
#
loop_
_entity.id
_entity.type
_entity.pdbx_description
1 polymer ?
#
loop_
_entity_poly.entity_id
_entity_poly.type
_entity_poly.pdbx_seq_one_letter_code
_entity_poly.pdbx_strand_id
1 'polypeptide(L)'
;MMHVMQSLLHFSQNTESDTEESNTSDSEDEVELAQNQSNLTEEDFSTVQALLLHFVPPELAKAILDAAQYWPCISAKNVQYTGVLAEVANGNNAAAYYLVTPVIPTKHPHLKVEMVKFNIASCDQGWGGDANNRGTYNGSYTWFEAGIMRGVSDVSVPPIMLVNRVDDFDADAFNGGSAKEIVNSLERDRRWKLQYNMQVSSTVREHEVIWTKHDIIDDAAEASARARGAGTGRGFVSTLAPGDRIVIVGRAQVTQSH
;
A
#
# COMPACT_ATOMS: atom_id res chain seq x y z
N MET A 1 16.86 2.18 12.73
CA MET A 1 16.59 3.40 11.92
C MET A 1 16.22 2.99 10.51
N MET A 2 14.93 2.85 10.27
CA MET A 2 14.42 2.60 8.92
C MET A 2 14.52 3.86 8.08
N HIS A 3 15.01 3.74 6.85
CA HIS A 3 15.11 4.81 5.88
C HIS A 3 14.06 4.53 4.79
N VAL A 4 12.98 5.30 4.71
CA VAL A 4 11.94 5.14 3.67
C VAL A 4 12.13 6.24 2.63
N MET A 5 12.46 5.88 1.40
CA MET A 5 12.39 6.80 0.28
C MET A 5 11.31 6.28 -0.64
N GLN A 6 10.29 7.09 -0.91
CA GLN A 6 9.32 6.83 -1.97
C GLN A 6 8.36 5.65 -1.66
N SER A 7 7.17 5.96 -1.14
CA SER A 7 6.00 5.17 -1.51
C SER A 7 5.24 5.91 -2.60
N LEU A 8 5.25 5.32 -3.77
CA LEU A 8 4.41 5.75 -4.87
C LEU A 8 3.07 5.02 -4.78
N LEU A 9 2.03 5.70 -4.31
CA LEU A 9 0.76 5.61 -5.02
C LEU A 9 0.49 6.95 -5.73
N HIS A 10 0.45 6.89 -7.06
CA HIS A 10 0.51 8.06 -7.95
C HIS A 10 -0.77 8.93 -7.95
N PHE A 11 -0.76 10.14 -7.39
CA PHE A 11 -1.69 11.22 -7.81
C PHE A 11 -0.91 12.45 -8.29
N SER A 12 -1.41 13.09 -9.33
CA SER A 12 -0.90 14.34 -9.92
C SER A 12 -1.98 15.41 -9.86
N GLN A 13 -1.59 16.62 -9.46
CA GLN A 13 -2.29 17.85 -9.84
C GLN A 13 -1.36 18.60 -10.79
N ASN A 14 -1.90 18.97 -11.96
CA ASN A 14 -1.18 19.66 -13.02
C ASN A 14 -0.59 21.00 -12.54
N THR A 15 0.70 21.19 -12.82
CA THR A 15 1.24 22.46 -13.29
C THR A 15 2.28 22.15 -14.37
N GLU A 16 2.07 22.74 -15.55
CA GLU A 16 2.87 22.62 -16.77
C GLU A 16 4.35 22.98 -16.58
N SER A 17 5.23 22.26 -17.27
CA SER A 17 6.40 22.83 -17.95
C SER A 17 7.05 21.82 -18.89
N ASP A 18 7.30 22.26 -20.12
CA ASP A 18 8.12 21.66 -21.20
C ASP A 18 9.49 21.16 -20.66
N THR A 19 10.21 20.18 -21.20
CA THR A 19 10.69 20.04 -22.59
C THR A 19 11.47 18.71 -22.74
N GLU A 20 11.56 18.23 -23.99
CA GLU A 20 12.62 17.45 -24.66
C GLU A 20 12.69 15.90 -24.58
N GLU A 21 12.59 15.35 -25.80
CA GLU A 21 12.61 13.95 -26.24
C GLU A 21 14.00 13.30 -26.13
N SER A 22 14.06 12.00 -25.82
CA SER A 22 15.00 11.09 -26.48
C SER A 22 14.60 9.60 -26.39
N ASN A 23 14.22 9.07 -27.55
CA ASN A 23 14.03 7.67 -27.99
C ASN A 23 14.46 6.50 -27.07
N THR A 24 13.50 5.73 -26.57
CA THR A 24 13.63 4.28 -26.24
C THR A 24 12.29 3.54 -26.46
N SER A 25 11.96 3.25 -27.72
CA SER A 25 10.57 2.97 -28.17
C SER A 25 9.87 1.72 -27.63
N ASP A 26 10.57 0.69 -27.13
CA ASP A 26 9.89 -0.55 -26.68
C ASP A 26 9.59 -0.56 -25.18
N SER A 27 10.28 0.26 -24.38
CA SER A 27 10.01 0.41 -22.94
C SER A 27 9.11 1.60 -22.63
N GLU A 28 9.06 2.59 -23.52
CA GLU A 28 8.25 3.79 -23.35
C GLU A 28 6.76 3.48 -23.47
N ASP A 29 6.36 2.63 -24.43
CA ASP A 29 4.95 2.26 -24.63
C ASP A 29 4.36 1.48 -23.42
N GLU A 30 5.11 0.55 -22.81
CA GLU A 30 4.66 -0.17 -21.61
C GLU A 30 4.60 0.75 -20.37
N VAL A 31 5.56 1.68 -20.26
CA VAL A 31 5.61 2.66 -19.16
C VAL A 31 4.48 3.69 -19.31
N GLU A 32 4.21 4.15 -20.53
CA GLU A 32 3.13 5.10 -20.85
C GLU A 32 1.75 4.46 -20.67
N LEU A 33 1.56 3.19 -21.06
CA LEU A 33 0.33 2.44 -20.79
C LEU A 33 0.10 2.22 -19.29
N ALA A 34 1.14 1.88 -18.52
CA ALA A 34 1.03 1.73 -17.07
C ALA A 34 0.77 3.07 -16.36
N GLN A 35 1.37 4.16 -16.84
CA GLN A 35 1.13 5.52 -16.35
C GLN A 35 -0.28 6.01 -16.70
N ASN A 36 -0.78 5.72 -17.90
CA ASN A 36 -2.14 6.08 -18.32
C ASN A 36 -3.21 5.27 -17.58
N GLN A 37 -2.97 3.98 -17.31
CA GLN A 37 -3.86 3.18 -16.45
C GLN A 37 -3.91 3.71 -15.00
N SER A 38 -2.82 4.31 -14.51
CA SER A 38 -2.77 4.86 -13.16
C SER A 38 -3.58 6.16 -12.96
N ASN A 39 -4.12 6.75 -14.03
CA ASN A 39 -4.97 7.95 -14.02
C ASN A 39 -6.43 7.68 -14.43
N LEU A 40 -6.86 6.42 -14.53
CA LEU A 40 -8.20 6.05 -14.96
C LEU A 40 -9.29 6.60 -14.04
N THR A 41 -10.16 7.45 -14.59
CA THR A 41 -11.29 8.04 -13.87
C THR A 41 -12.58 7.23 -14.03
N GLU A 42 -13.60 7.53 -13.22
CA GLU A 42 -14.96 6.98 -13.40
C GLU A 42 -15.58 7.37 -14.76
N GLU A 43 -15.21 8.53 -15.29
CA GLU A 43 -15.71 9.04 -16.59
C GLU A 43 -15.08 8.26 -17.76
N ASP A 44 -13.77 8.00 -17.70
CA ASP A 44 -13.07 7.19 -18.69
C ASP A 44 -13.65 5.76 -18.71
N PHE A 45 -13.83 5.17 -17.53
CA PHE A 45 -14.46 3.86 -17.39
C PHE A 45 -15.85 3.82 -18.01
N SER A 46 -16.69 4.81 -17.71
CA SER A 46 -18.06 4.89 -18.23
C SER A 46 -18.07 5.06 -19.75
N THR A 47 -17.15 5.84 -20.29
CA THR A 47 -17.00 6.07 -21.74
C THR A 47 -16.61 4.79 -22.45
N VAL A 48 -15.56 4.10 -22.00
CA VAL A 48 -15.12 2.84 -22.61
C VAL A 48 -16.18 1.74 -22.46
N GLN A 49 -16.84 1.66 -21.30
CA GLN A 49 -17.94 0.72 -21.12
C GLN A 49 -19.09 0.98 -22.10
N ALA A 50 -19.53 2.24 -22.26
CA ALA A 50 -20.57 2.60 -23.20
C ALA A 50 -20.16 2.26 -24.64
N LEU A 51 -18.91 2.51 -25.01
CA LEU A 51 -18.36 2.13 -26.31
C LEU A 51 -18.40 0.61 -26.53
N LEU A 52 -17.93 -0.19 -25.57
CA LEU A 52 -17.96 -1.65 -25.68
C LEU A 52 -19.39 -2.20 -25.82
N LEU A 53 -20.35 -1.61 -25.11
CA LEU A 53 -21.77 -2.01 -25.19
C LEU A 53 -22.40 -1.81 -26.56
N HIS A 54 -21.80 -1.01 -27.44
CA HIS A 54 -22.22 -0.91 -28.84
C HIS A 54 -21.81 -2.12 -29.70
N PHE A 55 -20.78 -2.86 -29.27
CA PHE A 55 -20.18 -3.94 -30.07
C PHE A 55 -20.40 -5.33 -29.46
N VAL A 56 -20.53 -5.43 -28.15
CA VAL A 56 -20.64 -6.71 -27.44
C VAL A 56 -21.73 -6.69 -26.37
N PRO A 57 -22.30 -7.86 -26.02
CA PRO A 57 -23.22 -7.97 -24.88
C PRO A 57 -22.58 -7.47 -23.57
N PRO A 58 -23.40 -7.02 -22.60
CA PRO A 58 -22.91 -6.49 -21.33
C PRO A 58 -21.94 -7.39 -20.57
N GLU A 59 -22.15 -8.70 -20.64
CA GLU A 59 -21.29 -9.69 -19.98
C GLU A 59 -19.89 -9.72 -20.58
N LEU A 60 -19.79 -9.59 -21.92
CA LEU A 60 -18.51 -9.54 -22.61
C LEU A 60 -17.82 -8.18 -22.43
N ALA A 61 -18.57 -7.07 -22.46
CA ALA A 61 -18.02 -5.75 -22.15
C ALA A 61 -17.36 -5.75 -20.76
N LYS A 62 -18.05 -6.30 -19.77
CA LYS A 62 -17.51 -6.47 -18.42
C LYS A 62 -16.30 -7.39 -18.40
N ALA A 63 -16.35 -8.54 -19.04
CA ALA A 63 -15.23 -9.48 -19.07
C ALA A 63 -13.98 -8.88 -19.74
N ILE A 64 -14.15 -8.06 -20.78
CA ILE A 64 -13.06 -7.33 -21.44
C ILE A 64 -12.45 -6.30 -20.48
N LEU A 65 -13.28 -5.48 -19.82
CA LEU A 65 -12.81 -4.48 -18.85
C LEU A 65 -12.08 -5.15 -17.68
N ASP A 66 -12.63 -6.23 -17.14
CA ASP A 66 -12.02 -7.00 -16.05
C ASP A 66 -10.69 -7.65 -16.49
N ALA A 67 -10.63 -8.21 -17.69
CA ALA A 67 -9.40 -8.82 -18.24
C ALA A 67 -8.31 -7.78 -18.53
N ALA A 68 -8.72 -6.58 -18.97
CA ALA A 68 -7.82 -5.46 -19.22
C ALA A 68 -7.41 -4.72 -17.94
N GLN A 69 -7.95 -5.10 -16.78
CA GLN A 69 -7.79 -4.38 -15.51
C GLN A 69 -8.16 -2.89 -15.64
N TYR A 70 -9.13 -2.59 -16.50
CA TYR A 70 -9.56 -1.24 -16.81
C TYR A 70 -10.61 -0.81 -15.78
N TRP A 71 -10.13 -0.45 -14.59
CA TRP A 71 -10.97 -0.02 -13.47
C TRP A 71 -10.55 1.39 -13.01
N PRO A 72 -11.49 2.21 -12.50
CA PRO A 72 -11.14 3.48 -11.86
C PRO A 72 -10.16 3.25 -10.70
N CYS A 73 -9.14 4.10 -10.61
CA CYS A 73 -8.07 3.97 -9.61
C CYS A 73 -8.05 5.15 -8.64
N ILE A 74 -7.62 4.88 -7.40
CA ILE A 74 -7.38 5.90 -6.38
C ILE A 74 -6.01 5.66 -5.79
N SER A 75 -5.32 6.75 -5.51
CA SER A 75 -3.90 6.74 -5.20
C SER A 75 -3.54 7.85 -4.20
N ALA A 76 -2.46 7.61 -3.48
CA ALA A 76 -1.88 8.49 -2.47
C ALA A 76 -0.37 8.28 -2.33
N LYS A 77 0.48 9.26 -2.61
CA LYS A 77 1.94 9.09 -2.49
C LYS A 77 2.47 9.83 -1.29
N ASN A 78 3.51 9.25 -0.70
CA ASN A 78 4.40 9.98 0.20
C ASN A 78 5.83 9.80 -0.28
N VAL A 79 6.48 10.92 -0.60
CA VAL A 79 7.88 10.98 -1.03
C VAL A 79 8.80 11.47 0.10
N GLN A 80 8.23 11.83 1.25
CA GLN A 80 9.01 12.29 2.39
C GLN A 80 9.79 11.16 3.02
N TYR A 81 11.05 11.47 3.29
CA TYR A 81 11.93 10.60 4.03
C TYR A 81 11.51 10.52 5.50
N THR A 82 11.12 9.33 5.96
CA THR A 82 10.64 9.12 7.34
C THR A 82 11.48 8.07 8.05
N GLY A 83 12.09 8.48 9.17
CA GLY A 83 12.86 7.60 10.06
C GLY A 83 12.02 7.05 11.20
N VAL A 84 11.89 5.72 11.31
CA VAL A 84 11.27 5.07 12.47
C VAL A 84 12.36 4.50 13.38
N LEU A 85 12.37 4.95 14.63
CA LEU A 85 13.36 4.61 15.65
C LEU A 85 12.66 3.90 16.81
N ALA A 86 12.96 2.61 16.96
CA ALA A 86 12.40 1.76 18.02
C ALA A 86 12.65 2.32 19.43
N GLU A 87 13.85 2.87 19.67
CA GLU A 87 14.29 3.39 20.98
C GLU A 87 13.47 4.56 21.50
N VAL A 88 12.67 5.20 20.64
CA VAL A 88 11.88 6.38 21.02
C VAL A 88 10.44 6.02 21.42
N ALA A 89 10.09 4.73 21.35
CA ALA A 89 8.82 4.19 21.82
C ALA A 89 9.03 3.40 23.12
N ASN A 90 8.01 3.34 23.98
CA ASN A 90 8.10 2.52 25.18
C ASN A 90 8.16 1.04 24.76
N GLY A 91 8.98 0.25 25.45
CA GLY A 91 9.13 -1.17 25.13
C GLY A 91 9.85 -1.45 23.80
N ASN A 92 10.53 -0.46 23.23
CA ASN A 92 11.34 -0.60 22.01
C ASN A 92 10.57 -1.11 20.79
N ASN A 93 9.30 -0.70 20.62
CA ASN A 93 8.45 -1.09 19.50
C ASN A 93 7.73 0.15 18.96
N ALA A 94 8.37 0.84 18.03
CA ALA A 94 7.86 2.08 17.47
C ALA A 94 6.96 1.83 16.26
N ALA A 95 5.90 2.64 16.17
CA ALA A 95 5.07 2.79 14.99
C ALA A 95 5.07 4.25 14.50
N ALA A 96 4.94 4.44 13.19
CA ALA A 96 4.73 5.74 12.58
C ALA A 96 3.74 5.62 11.41
N TYR A 97 2.72 6.48 11.39
CA TYR A 97 1.83 6.58 10.24
C TYR A 97 2.60 7.17 9.07
N TYR A 98 2.71 6.40 8.00
CA TYR A 98 3.49 6.76 6.83
C TYR A 98 2.62 7.38 5.73
N LEU A 99 1.43 6.82 5.50
CA LEU A 99 0.53 7.25 4.45
C LEU A 99 -0.91 6.89 4.81
N VAL A 100 -1.86 7.77 4.49
CA VAL A 100 -3.30 7.45 4.52
C VAL A 100 -3.91 7.84 3.19
N THR A 101 -4.70 6.94 2.60
CA THR A 101 -5.34 7.19 1.31
C THR A 101 -6.54 8.13 1.45
N PRO A 102 -6.99 8.73 0.33
CA PRO A 102 -8.36 9.21 0.21
C PRO A 102 -9.39 8.15 0.56
N VAL A 103 -10.62 8.60 0.82
CA VAL A 103 -11.77 7.73 1.08
C VAL A 103 -12.12 6.96 -0.19
N ILE A 104 -12.41 5.67 -0.06
CA ILE A 104 -12.99 4.88 -1.15
C ILE A 104 -14.41 5.43 -1.45
N PRO A 105 -14.72 5.81 -2.71
CA PRO A 105 -15.95 6.50 -3.08
C PRO A 105 -17.20 5.78 -2.58
N THR A 106 -18.07 6.54 -1.91
CA THR A 106 -19.34 6.06 -1.35
C THR A 106 -20.52 6.19 -2.30
N LYS A 107 -20.35 6.88 -3.44
CA LYS A 107 -21.40 7.10 -4.46
C LYS A 107 -21.96 5.79 -5.02
N HIS A 108 -21.16 4.73 -4.99
CA HIS A 108 -21.52 3.41 -5.49
C HIS A 108 -21.45 2.38 -4.36
N PRO A 109 -22.56 2.11 -3.64
CA PRO A 109 -22.56 1.22 -2.47
C PRO A 109 -22.23 -0.25 -2.81
N HIS A 110 -22.29 -0.61 -4.09
CA HIS A 110 -21.91 -1.94 -4.60
C HIS A 110 -20.49 -1.99 -5.18
N LEU A 111 -19.72 -0.90 -5.08
CA LEU A 111 -18.33 -0.87 -5.50
C LEU A 111 -17.55 -1.93 -4.73
N LYS A 112 -16.79 -2.72 -5.48
CA LYS A 112 -15.85 -3.70 -4.94
C LYS A 112 -14.46 -3.31 -5.37
N VAL A 113 -13.54 -3.28 -4.41
CA VAL A 113 -12.13 -3.10 -4.72
C VAL A 113 -11.63 -4.38 -5.36
N GLU A 114 -10.99 -4.25 -6.52
CA GLU A 114 -10.47 -5.37 -7.30
C GLU A 114 -9.05 -5.72 -6.90
N MET A 115 -8.24 -4.69 -6.65
CA MET A 115 -6.81 -4.79 -6.41
C MET A 115 -6.33 -3.62 -5.56
N VAL A 116 -5.30 -3.85 -4.77
CA VAL A 116 -4.50 -2.82 -4.13
C VAL A 116 -3.03 -3.08 -4.43
N LYS A 117 -2.34 -2.06 -4.93
CA LYS A 117 -0.91 -2.11 -5.28
C LYS A 117 -0.13 -1.14 -4.40
N PHE A 118 0.92 -1.65 -3.76
CA PHE A 118 1.84 -0.87 -2.95
C PHE A 118 3.22 -0.87 -3.60
N ASN A 119 3.77 0.33 -3.80
CA ASN A 119 5.18 0.50 -4.10
C ASN A 119 5.83 1.14 -2.88
N ILE A 120 6.85 0.49 -2.34
CA ILE A 120 7.54 0.91 -1.12
C ILE A 120 9.02 0.87 -1.39
N ALA A 121 9.72 1.98 -1.20
CA ALA A 121 11.16 1.96 -1.17
C ALA A 121 11.69 2.27 0.24
N SER A 122 12.48 1.34 0.75
CA SER A 122 12.90 1.35 2.15
C SER A 122 14.17 0.53 2.39
N CYS A 123 14.81 0.79 3.52
CA CYS A 123 15.86 -0.08 4.05
C CYS A 123 15.94 -0.06 5.57
N ASP A 124 16.68 -1.04 6.08
CA ASP A 124 17.01 -1.16 7.49
C ASP A 124 18.25 -0.31 7.84
N GLN A 125 18.64 -0.26 9.11
CA GLN A 125 19.78 0.57 9.56
C GLN A 125 21.17 0.10 9.12
N GLY A 126 21.31 -1.11 8.57
CA GLY A 126 22.59 -1.61 8.07
C GLY A 126 23.52 -2.25 9.10
N TRP A 127 23.11 -2.40 10.37
CA TRP A 127 23.91 -3.06 11.42
C TRP A 127 23.01 -3.79 12.44
N GLY A 128 23.61 -4.70 13.22
CA GLY A 128 22.91 -5.54 14.20
C GLY A 128 22.49 -6.90 13.64
N GLY A 129 21.39 -7.46 14.16
CA GLY A 129 20.77 -8.69 13.66
C GLY A 129 21.54 -9.99 13.93
N ASP A 130 20.86 -11.11 13.70
CA ASP A 130 21.48 -12.43 13.71
C ASP A 130 22.34 -12.62 12.47
N ALA A 131 23.60 -13.04 12.64
CA ALA A 131 24.53 -13.29 11.54
C ALA A 131 23.97 -14.28 10.51
N ASN A 132 23.14 -15.25 10.94
CA ASN A 132 22.55 -16.26 10.06
C ASN A 132 21.45 -15.72 9.15
N ASN A 133 20.88 -14.55 9.46
CA ASN A 133 19.75 -13.97 8.74
C ASN A 133 20.14 -12.74 7.90
N ARG A 134 21.42 -12.34 7.91
CA ARG A 134 21.93 -11.17 7.17
C ARG A 134 21.64 -11.28 5.68
N GLY A 135 21.15 -10.19 5.08
CA GLY A 135 20.80 -10.16 3.66
C GLY A 135 19.52 -10.93 3.31
N THR A 136 18.76 -11.37 4.32
CA THR A 136 17.43 -11.98 4.15
C THR A 136 16.38 -11.09 4.80
N TYR A 137 15.09 -11.40 4.57
CA TYR A 137 13.97 -10.76 5.27
C TYR A 137 13.62 -11.46 6.60
N ASN A 138 14.25 -12.61 6.90
CA ASN A 138 13.96 -13.36 8.12
C ASN A 138 14.51 -12.63 9.35
N GLY A 139 13.72 -12.62 10.44
CA GLY A 139 14.14 -11.97 11.69
C GLY A 139 14.41 -10.48 11.52
N SER A 140 13.71 -9.83 10.57
CA SER A 140 13.79 -8.40 10.37
C SER A 140 13.07 -7.67 11.50
N TYR A 141 13.69 -6.59 11.95
CA TYR A 141 13.21 -5.75 13.03
C TYR A 141 12.57 -4.45 12.53
N THR A 142 12.47 -4.26 11.22
CA THR A 142 11.79 -3.13 10.59
C THR A 142 10.88 -3.61 9.46
N TRP A 143 9.63 -3.15 9.46
CA TRP A 143 8.62 -3.60 8.51
C TRP A 143 7.51 -2.57 8.33
N PHE A 144 6.64 -2.81 7.36
CA PHE A 144 5.41 -2.06 7.12
C PHE A 144 4.20 -2.93 7.37
N GLU A 145 3.13 -2.27 7.79
CA GLU A 145 1.81 -2.85 7.95
C GLU A 145 0.78 -2.02 7.19
N ALA A 146 -0.23 -2.69 6.64
CA ALA A 146 -1.41 -2.06 6.08
C ALA A 146 -2.59 -2.24 7.04
N GLY A 147 -3.42 -1.20 7.16
CA GLY A 147 -4.65 -1.20 7.93
C GLY A 147 -5.81 -0.61 7.14
N ILE A 148 -7.02 -0.89 7.60
CA ILE A 148 -8.26 -0.35 7.05
C ILE A 148 -8.92 0.50 8.14
N MET A 149 -9.15 1.78 7.85
CA MET A 149 -9.88 2.70 8.72
C MET A 149 -11.28 2.95 8.18
N ARG A 150 -12.31 2.68 9.00
CA ARG A 150 -13.72 2.86 8.67
C ARG A 150 -14.36 3.95 9.52
N GLY A 151 -15.26 4.73 8.93
CA GLY A 151 -15.96 5.81 9.64
C GLY A 151 -15.14 7.10 9.80
N VAL A 152 -14.04 7.24 9.05
CA VAL A 152 -13.29 8.50 8.96
C VAL A 152 -14.09 9.45 8.08
N SER A 153 -14.56 10.57 8.63
CA SER A 153 -15.23 11.61 7.84
C SER A 153 -14.28 12.20 6.79
N ASP A 154 -14.83 12.79 5.74
CA ASP A 154 -14.08 13.46 4.66
C ASP A 154 -13.37 14.75 5.12
N VAL A 155 -13.27 14.96 6.44
CA VAL A 155 -12.42 16.00 7.01
C VAL A 155 -11.02 15.74 6.48
N SER A 156 -10.48 16.77 5.82
CA SER A 156 -9.14 16.84 5.25
C SER A 156 -8.09 16.54 6.32
N VAL A 157 -7.91 15.28 6.68
CA VAL A 157 -6.67 14.84 7.29
C VAL A 157 -5.69 14.84 6.12
N PRO A 158 -4.72 15.76 6.08
CA PRO A 158 -3.73 15.75 5.01
C PRO A 158 -3.11 14.34 4.92
N PRO A 159 -2.74 13.86 3.72
CA PRO A 159 -2.13 12.53 3.52
C PRO A 159 -0.84 12.27 4.32
N ILE A 160 -0.44 13.20 5.19
CA ILE A 160 0.88 13.33 5.76
C ILE A 160 0.78 13.87 7.21
N MET A 161 1.57 13.24 8.08
CA MET A 161 1.88 13.57 9.48
C MET A 161 0.87 13.23 10.57
N LEU A 162 0.84 11.95 10.94
CA LEU A 162 0.81 11.59 12.36
C LEU A 162 2.06 10.74 12.63
N VAL A 163 3.22 11.38 12.82
CA VAL A 163 4.33 10.75 13.56
C VAL A 163 3.97 10.77 15.05
N ASN A 164 2.81 10.20 15.39
CA ASN A 164 2.60 9.79 16.75
C ASN A 164 3.44 8.53 16.89
N ARG A 165 4.57 8.68 17.59
CA ARG A 165 5.36 7.55 18.11
C ARG A 165 4.50 6.88 19.18
N VAL A 166 3.50 6.14 18.74
CA VAL A 166 2.64 5.37 19.63
C VAL A 166 3.16 3.95 19.65
N ASP A 167 3.12 3.33 20.82
CA ASP A 167 3.47 1.93 21.02
C ASP A 167 2.48 1.01 20.27
N ASP A 168 1.23 1.48 20.11
CA ASP A 168 0.13 0.86 19.36
C ASP A 168 -0.58 1.85 18.43
N PHE A 169 -1.00 1.39 17.25
CA PHE A 169 -1.84 2.19 16.36
C PHE A 169 -3.16 2.55 17.06
N ASP A 170 -3.53 3.82 17.00
CA ASP A 170 -4.73 4.37 17.63
C ASP A 170 -5.63 4.97 16.54
N ALA A 171 -6.66 4.21 16.16
CA ALA A 171 -7.67 4.68 15.20
C ALA A 171 -8.47 5.87 15.76
N ASP A 172 -8.69 5.88 17.08
CA ASP A 172 -9.50 6.88 17.76
C ASP A 172 -8.79 8.24 17.72
N ALA A 173 -7.45 8.25 17.76
CA ALA A 173 -6.64 9.46 17.57
C ALA A 173 -6.80 10.10 16.18
N PHE A 174 -7.26 9.36 15.16
CA PHE A 174 -7.31 9.83 13.78
C PHE A 174 -8.56 10.67 13.45
N ASN A 175 -9.66 10.52 14.20
CA ASN A 175 -10.90 11.27 13.96
C ASN A 175 -11.71 11.52 15.25
N GLY A 176 -11.03 11.84 16.36
CA GLY A 176 -11.68 12.15 17.64
C GLY A 176 -12.58 11.03 18.16
N GLY A 177 -12.19 9.77 17.97
CA GLY A 177 -12.92 8.57 18.42
C GLY A 177 -14.01 8.05 17.48
N SER A 178 -14.18 8.64 16.28
CA SER A 178 -15.20 8.17 15.32
C SER A 178 -14.68 7.14 14.31
N ALA A 179 -13.35 7.07 14.13
CA ALA A 179 -12.72 6.15 13.21
C ALA A 179 -12.42 4.83 13.90
N LYS A 180 -12.70 3.72 13.20
CA LYS A 180 -12.43 2.37 13.71
C LYS A 180 -11.49 1.65 12.77
N GLU A 181 -10.44 1.06 13.32
CA GLU A 181 -9.62 0.11 12.58
C GLU A 181 -10.32 -1.23 12.44
N ILE A 182 -10.28 -1.78 11.23
CA ILE A 182 -10.74 -3.12 10.98
C ILE A 182 -9.63 -4.11 11.31
N VAL A 183 -9.96 -5.03 12.20
CA VAL A 183 -9.08 -6.11 12.66
C VAL A 183 -9.05 -7.22 11.61
N ASN A 184 -7.85 -7.66 11.24
CA ASN A 184 -7.70 -8.88 10.45
C ASN A 184 -7.78 -10.12 11.33
N SER A 185 -8.91 -10.81 11.39
CA SER A 185 -9.06 -12.04 12.18
C SER A 185 -8.34 -13.26 11.59
N LEU A 186 -7.80 -13.17 10.37
CA LEU A 186 -7.11 -14.26 9.68
C LEU A 186 -5.61 -14.33 10.02
N GLU A 187 -5.07 -13.27 10.60
CA GLU A 187 -3.65 -13.16 10.95
C GLU A 187 -3.47 -13.12 12.47
N ARG A 188 -2.37 -13.71 12.94
CA ARG A 188 -2.07 -13.80 14.38
C ARG A 188 -1.93 -12.42 15.03
N ASP A 189 -1.25 -11.52 14.33
CA ASP A 189 -0.97 -10.15 14.78
C ASP A 189 -2.17 -9.20 14.55
N ARG A 190 -3.28 -9.75 14.02
CA ARG A 190 -4.53 -9.03 13.79
C ARG A 190 -4.45 -7.85 12.82
N ARG A 191 -3.35 -7.76 12.07
CA ARG A 191 -3.03 -6.75 11.04
C ARG A 191 -2.48 -7.42 9.80
N TRP A 192 -2.50 -6.70 8.69
CA TRP A 192 -1.84 -7.13 7.47
C TRP A 192 -0.39 -6.66 7.47
N LYS A 193 0.54 -7.62 7.60
CA LYS A 193 1.94 -7.35 7.27
C LYS A 193 2.01 -6.98 5.79
N LEU A 194 2.79 -5.96 5.47
CA LEU A 194 2.92 -5.47 4.11
C LEU A 194 4.28 -5.85 3.53
N GLN A 195 5.37 -5.35 4.12
CA GLN A 195 6.72 -5.59 3.64
C GLN A 195 7.73 -5.48 4.78
N TYR A 196 8.60 -6.47 4.93
CA TYR A 196 9.76 -6.42 5.81
C TYR A 196 10.94 -5.82 5.06
N ASN A 197 11.80 -5.08 5.78
CA ASN A 197 13.08 -4.70 5.22
C ASN A 197 14.07 -5.85 5.30
N MET A 198 15.05 -5.85 4.41
CA MET A 198 16.15 -6.79 4.45
C MET A 198 17.06 -6.49 5.64
N GLN A 199 17.37 -7.52 6.42
CA GLN A 199 18.13 -7.40 7.65
C GLN A 199 19.54 -6.86 7.38
N VAL A 200 19.98 -5.88 8.18
CA VAL A 200 21.38 -5.40 8.17
C VAL A 200 21.79 -4.83 6.80
N SER A 201 20.84 -4.24 6.08
CA SER A 201 21.12 -3.54 4.82
C SER A 201 20.67 -2.10 4.90
N SER A 202 21.60 -1.16 4.75
CA SER A 202 21.32 0.27 4.60
C SER A 202 21.03 0.67 3.15
N THR A 203 21.04 -0.29 2.22
CA THR A 203 20.74 -0.05 0.81
C THR A 203 19.23 0.00 0.64
N VAL A 204 18.71 1.15 0.21
CA VAL A 204 17.30 1.32 -0.16
C VAL A 204 16.94 0.31 -1.26
N ARG A 205 15.82 -0.38 -1.06
CA ARG A 205 15.27 -1.32 -2.03
C ARG A 205 13.83 -0.97 -2.31
N GLU A 206 13.44 -1.13 -3.57
CA GLU A 206 12.06 -0.99 -3.99
C GLU A 206 11.35 -2.34 -3.87
N HIS A 207 10.12 -2.30 -3.38
CA HIS A 207 9.25 -3.43 -3.20
C HIS A 207 7.90 -3.13 -3.83
N GLU A 208 7.46 -4.04 -4.68
CA GLU A 208 6.11 -4.06 -5.22
C GLU A 208 5.32 -5.19 -4.53
N VAL A 209 4.21 -4.82 -3.91
CA VAL A 209 3.26 -5.75 -3.29
C VAL A 209 1.90 -5.52 -3.89
N ILE A 210 1.32 -6.56 -4.48
CA ILE A 210 0.01 -6.52 -5.10
C ILE A 210 -0.88 -7.52 -4.36
N TRP A 211 -2.03 -7.04 -3.90
CA TRP A 211 -3.09 -7.87 -3.34
C TRP A 211 -4.33 -7.74 -4.20
N THR A 212 -4.95 -8.85 -4.56
CA THR A 212 -6.16 -8.89 -5.39
C THR A 212 -7.31 -9.55 -4.66
N LYS A 213 -8.55 -9.26 -5.09
CA LYS A 213 -9.75 -9.89 -4.50
C LYS A 213 -9.80 -11.41 -4.72
N HIS A 214 -9.03 -11.93 -5.67
CA HIS A 214 -9.04 -13.32 -6.12
C HIS A 214 -7.82 -14.11 -5.66
N ASP A 215 -6.96 -13.53 -4.82
CA ASP A 215 -5.75 -14.20 -4.37
C ASP A 215 -6.07 -15.49 -3.61
N ILE A 216 -5.50 -16.59 -4.08
CA ILE A 216 -5.54 -17.89 -3.41
C ILE A 216 -4.25 -17.99 -2.58
N ILE A 217 -4.39 -17.85 -1.27
CA ILE A 217 -3.24 -17.93 -0.35
C ILE A 217 -3.09 -19.36 0.16
N ASP A 218 -2.36 -20.17 -0.60
CA ASP A 218 -1.89 -21.52 -0.23
C ASP A 218 -0.46 -21.49 0.35
N ASP A 219 0.07 -22.66 0.71
CA ASP A 219 1.40 -22.77 1.32
C ASP A 219 2.52 -22.26 0.39
N ALA A 220 2.34 -22.37 -0.93
CA ALA A 220 3.32 -21.89 -1.91
C ALA A 220 3.30 -20.36 -2.01
N ALA A 221 2.11 -19.75 -1.99
CA ALA A 221 1.94 -18.30 -1.94
C ALA A 221 2.54 -17.71 -0.65
N GLU A 222 2.29 -18.33 0.50
CA GLU A 222 2.88 -17.95 1.79
C GLU A 222 4.42 -18.03 1.75
N ALA A 223 4.97 -19.12 1.24
CA ALA A 223 6.42 -19.30 1.11
C ALA A 223 7.05 -18.25 0.18
N SER A 224 6.40 -17.96 -0.96
CA SER A 224 6.85 -16.96 -1.93
C SER A 224 6.81 -15.53 -1.36
N ALA A 225 5.73 -15.19 -0.66
CA ALA A 225 5.60 -13.89 0.01
C ALA A 225 6.70 -13.73 1.07
N ARG A 226 6.86 -14.73 1.94
CA ARG A 226 7.90 -14.75 2.98
C ARG A 226 9.31 -14.61 2.41
N ALA A 227 9.63 -15.31 1.32
CA ALA A 227 10.95 -15.24 0.68
C ALA A 227 11.31 -13.82 0.19
N ARG A 228 10.29 -13.03 -0.18
CA ARG A 228 10.43 -11.62 -0.60
C ARG A 228 10.25 -10.62 0.55
N GLY A 229 9.96 -11.09 1.75
CA GLY A 229 9.58 -10.24 2.88
C GLY A 229 8.20 -9.59 2.72
N ALA A 230 7.39 -10.00 1.74
CA ALA A 230 6.06 -9.47 1.53
C ALA A 230 5.04 -10.18 2.43
N GLY A 231 3.99 -9.48 2.83
CA GLY A 231 2.79 -10.12 3.37
C GLY A 231 1.83 -10.58 2.28
N THR A 232 1.02 -11.58 2.59
CA THR A 232 0.09 -12.21 1.64
C THR A 232 -1.18 -11.40 1.39
N GLY A 233 -1.47 -10.40 2.23
CA GLY A 233 -2.69 -9.60 2.08
C GLY A 233 -3.97 -10.38 2.33
N ARG A 234 -3.88 -11.55 3.00
CA ARG A 234 -5.00 -12.48 3.18
C ARG A 234 -6.24 -11.75 3.69
N GLY A 235 -7.28 -11.72 2.87
CA GLY A 235 -8.58 -11.09 3.18
C GLY A 235 -8.58 -9.56 3.18
N PHE A 236 -7.50 -8.87 2.81
CA PHE A 236 -7.45 -7.41 2.82
C PHE A 236 -8.45 -6.80 1.84
N VAL A 237 -8.32 -7.16 0.57
CA VAL A 237 -9.11 -6.57 -0.52
C VAL A 237 -10.60 -6.86 -0.36
N SER A 238 -10.95 -8.07 0.06
CA SER A 238 -12.34 -8.48 0.29
C SER A 238 -12.97 -7.84 1.53
N THR A 239 -12.16 -7.29 2.45
CA THR A 239 -12.64 -6.59 3.66
C THR A 239 -12.94 -5.11 3.41
N LEU A 240 -12.32 -4.51 2.38
CA LEU A 240 -12.51 -3.10 2.01
C LEU A 240 -13.96 -2.83 1.60
N ALA A 241 -14.47 -1.69 2.03
CA ALA A 241 -15.79 -1.19 1.68
C ALA A 241 -15.74 0.28 1.26
N PRO A 242 -16.76 0.75 0.50
CA PRO A 242 -16.97 2.17 0.29
C PRO A 242 -16.96 2.95 1.61
N GLY A 243 -16.25 4.07 1.66
CA GLY A 243 -16.07 4.89 2.86
C GLY A 243 -14.82 4.55 3.68
N ASP A 244 -14.13 3.45 3.38
CA ASP A 244 -12.89 3.10 4.06
C ASP A 244 -11.70 3.93 3.54
N ARG A 245 -10.65 4.01 4.36
CA ARG A 245 -9.31 4.47 3.98
C ARG A 245 -8.29 3.38 4.25
N ILE A 246 -7.25 3.32 3.44
CA ILE A 246 -6.09 2.46 3.69
C ILE A 246 -5.03 3.29 4.40
N VAL A 247 -4.38 2.67 5.39
CA VAL A 247 -3.28 3.27 6.14
C VAL A 247 -2.06 2.40 6.09
N ILE A 248 -0.90 3.03 5.87
CA ILE A 248 0.40 2.41 5.93
C ILE A 248 1.12 2.86 7.18
N VAL A 249 1.64 1.90 7.94
CA VAL A 249 2.37 2.13 9.18
C VAL A 249 3.77 1.55 9.04
N GLY A 250 4.79 2.38 9.27
CA GLY A 250 6.16 1.91 9.43
C GLY A 250 6.39 1.45 10.87
N ARG A 251 7.02 0.29 11.04
CA ARG A 251 7.31 -0.34 12.33
C ARG A 251 8.81 -0.55 12.50
N ALA A 252 9.30 -0.36 13.72
CA ALA A 252 10.66 -0.71 14.10
C ALA A 252 10.67 -1.26 15.53
N GLN A 253 11.32 -2.39 15.74
CA GLN A 253 11.44 -3.02 17.06
C GLN A 253 12.90 -3.28 17.43
N VAL A 254 13.23 -3.25 18.72
CA VAL A 254 14.49 -3.79 19.24
C VAL A 254 14.16 -4.71 20.41
N THR A 255 14.50 -5.99 20.31
CA THR A 255 14.48 -6.89 21.47
C THR A 255 15.55 -6.47 22.46
N GLN A 256 15.19 -6.17 23.71
CA GLN A 256 16.17 -6.04 24.78
C GLN A 256 16.86 -7.39 24.97
N SER A 257 18.17 -7.44 24.75
CA SER A 257 19.00 -8.52 25.27
C SER A 257 18.99 -8.43 26.79
N HIS A 258 18.37 -9.43 27.45
CA HIS A 258 18.53 -9.69 28.87
C HIS A 258 19.98 -10.05 29.20
#